data_AF-A0A0U5NV38-F1
#
_entry.id   AF-A0A0U5NV38-F1
#
_cell.length_a   1.000
_cell.length_b   1.000
_cell.length_c   1.000
_cell.angle_alpha   90.00
_cell.angle_beta   90.00
_cell.angle_gamma   90.00
#
_symmetry.space_group_name_H-M   'P 1'
#
loop_
_entity.id
_entity.type
_entity.pdbx_description
1 polymer ?
#
loop_
_entity_poly.entity_id
_entity_poly.type
_entity_poly.pdbx_seq_one_letter_code
_entity_poly.pdbx_strand_id
1 'polypeptide(L)'
;MNNDNRGTTTQHGSIMVVENALVESTYSAVDENSYVLISYISPGISLMQFIELLRLNINRNTVILDSDGSPTDMNAIHKGMYVDAIYSPVKTRSDPPQSNAFLILIKKDHLSSLTYTMDQIAQVDIENNYLCVGNPQDIKKCIKFTVNETTFIRDQAGNPTDIHYSKAGQNARVIHAVLDKDSDPLETVALYIQLI
;
A
#
# COMPACT_ATOMS: atom_id res chain seq x y z
N MET A 1 22.96 6.21 18.90
CA MET A 1 22.20 7.13 18.03
C MET A 1 20.91 6.41 17.71
N ASN A 2 19.77 6.95 18.13
CA ASN A 2 18.48 6.33 17.83
C ASN A 2 18.10 6.82 16.43
N ASN A 3 18.38 6.01 15.41
CA ASN A 3 18.00 6.35 14.04
C ASN A 3 16.48 6.16 13.95
N ASP A 4 15.74 7.24 14.18
CA ASP A 4 14.32 7.30 13.91
C ASP A 4 14.12 7.12 12.40
N ASN A 5 13.62 5.95 12.02
CA ASN A 5 13.51 5.57 10.62
C ASN A 5 12.15 5.94 10.02
N ARG A 6 11.25 6.61 10.78
CA ARG A 6 9.90 6.91 10.30
C ARG A 6 9.92 7.59 8.93
N GLY A 7 9.09 7.12 8.00
CA GLY A 7 8.98 7.77 6.69
C GLY A 7 8.01 8.94 6.69
N THR A 8 7.77 9.50 5.51
CA THR A 8 6.85 10.63 5.29
C THR A 8 5.59 10.18 4.56
N THR A 9 4.60 11.07 4.50
CA THR A 9 3.40 10.83 3.68
C THR A 9 3.54 11.43 2.29
N THR A 10 3.09 10.72 1.26
CA THR A 10 3.00 11.22 -0.12
C THR A 10 1.60 11.05 -0.68
N GLN A 11 1.19 11.94 -1.58
CA GLN A 11 -0.08 11.81 -2.29
C GLN A 11 0.16 11.26 -3.70
N HIS A 12 -0.62 10.25 -4.09
CA HIS A 12 -0.60 9.67 -5.43
C HIS A 12 -2.03 9.64 -5.99
N GLY A 13 -2.37 10.62 -6.83
CA GLY A 13 -3.76 10.78 -7.29
C GLY A 13 -4.72 11.01 -6.11
N SER A 14 -5.70 10.13 -5.97
CA SER A 14 -6.75 10.22 -4.93
C SER A 14 -6.47 9.37 -3.69
N ILE A 15 -5.23 8.91 -3.51
CA ILE A 15 -4.79 8.19 -2.31
C ILE A 15 -3.62 8.88 -1.61
N MET A 16 -3.50 8.62 -0.32
CA MET A 16 -2.29 8.93 0.46
C MET A 16 -1.53 7.65 0.74
N VAL A 17 -0.22 7.76 0.78
CA VAL A 17 0.70 6.69 1.18
C VAL A 17 1.55 7.20 2.33
N VAL A 18 1.83 6.33 3.28
CA VAL A 18 2.88 6.52 4.27
C VAL A 18 3.75 5.28 4.29
N GLU A 19 5.06 5.47 4.23
CA GLU A 19 6.02 4.39 4.29
C GLU A 19 6.74 4.43 5.64
N ASN A 20 7.04 3.25 6.18
CA ASN A 20 7.75 3.06 7.43
C ASN A 20 7.15 3.90 8.59
N ALA A 21 5.84 3.91 8.74
CA ALA A 21 5.18 4.55 9.89
C ALA A 21 5.32 3.68 11.14
N LEU A 22 5.59 4.27 12.30
CA LEU A 22 5.66 3.52 13.56
C LEU A 22 4.24 3.33 14.12
N VAL A 23 3.93 2.12 14.55
CA VAL A 23 2.69 1.83 15.30
C VAL A 23 2.84 2.28 16.75
N GLU A 24 2.11 3.33 17.13
CA GLU A 24 2.11 3.88 18.49
C GLU A 24 1.14 3.13 19.41
N SER A 25 -0.01 2.72 18.89
CA SER A 25 -0.98 1.86 19.58
C SER A 25 -1.97 1.23 18.60
N THR A 26 -2.63 0.17 19.05
CA THR A 26 -3.73 -0.46 18.34
C THR A 26 -4.97 -0.52 19.22
N TYR A 27 -6.14 -0.46 18.60
CA TYR A 27 -7.42 -0.69 19.24
C TYR A 27 -8.25 -1.62 18.37
N SER A 28 -8.52 -2.81 18.90
CA SER A 28 -9.42 -3.78 18.28
C SER A 28 -10.79 -3.66 18.94
N ALA A 29 -11.75 -3.13 18.19
CA ALA A 29 -13.14 -3.11 18.59
C ALA A 29 -13.82 -4.45 18.24
N VAL A 30 -14.90 -4.77 18.94
CA VAL A 30 -15.78 -5.90 18.55
C VAL A 30 -16.59 -5.55 17.27
N ASP A 31 -16.66 -4.26 16.92
CA ASP A 31 -17.36 -3.72 15.74
C ASP A 31 -16.40 -2.99 14.76
N GLU A 32 -16.94 -2.27 13.78
CA GLU A 32 -16.18 -1.59 12.70
C GLU A 32 -15.37 -0.34 13.15
N ASN A 33 -15.10 -0.18 14.46
CA ASN A 33 -14.34 0.96 14.99
C ASN A 33 -12.87 0.65 15.33
N SER A 34 -12.34 -0.45 14.83
CA SER A 34 -10.93 -0.80 15.03
C SER A 34 -10.01 0.25 14.39
N TYR A 35 -8.88 0.55 15.01
CA TYR A 35 -7.92 1.52 14.47
C TYR A 35 -6.48 1.25 14.87
N VAL A 36 -5.56 1.67 14.01
CA VAL A 36 -4.13 1.75 14.30
C VAL A 36 -3.77 3.23 14.46
N LEU A 37 -3.16 3.60 15.57
CA LEU A 37 -2.52 4.92 15.71
C LEU A 37 -1.08 4.80 15.22
N ILE A 38 -0.75 5.54 14.17
CA ILE A 38 0.61 5.58 13.61
C ILE A 38 1.26 6.94 13.85
N SER A 39 2.58 6.96 13.78
CA SER A 39 3.38 8.17 13.71
C SER A 39 4.33 8.16 12.53
N TYR A 40 4.52 9.34 11.92
CA TYR A 40 5.35 9.54 10.74
C TYR A 40 6.03 10.91 10.77
N ILE A 41 7.03 11.11 9.92
CA ILE A 41 7.74 12.38 9.78
C ILE A 41 6.96 13.31 8.85
N SER A 42 6.65 14.50 9.34
CA SER A 42 6.08 15.59 8.57
C SER A 42 7.14 16.69 8.38
N PRO A 43 7.47 17.08 7.14
CA PRO A 43 8.44 18.14 6.88
C PRO A 43 7.89 19.51 7.31
N GLY A 44 8.66 20.21 8.12
CA GLY A 44 8.40 21.57 8.57
C GLY A 44 9.17 22.64 7.77
N ILE A 45 9.05 23.88 8.23
CA ILE A 45 9.83 25.01 7.70
C ILE A 45 11.30 24.89 8.17
N SER A 46 12.25 25.33 7.34
CA SER A 46 13.68 25.41 7.69
C SER A 46 14.32 24.09 8.14
N LEU A 47 14.03 22.99 7.45
CA LEU A 47 14.58 21.64 7.72
C LEU A 47 14.16 21.03 9.07
N MET A 48 13.23 21.65 9.79
CA MET A 48 12.62 21.04 10.97
C MET A 48 11.74 19.85 10.57
N GLN A 49 11.82 18.76 11.31
CA GLN A 49 11.00 17.58 11.13
C GLN A 49 10.12 17.41 12.37
N PHE A 50 8.83 17.18 12.16
CA PHE A 50 7.87 16.92 13.23
C PHE A 50 7.40 15.49 13.16
N ILE A 51 7.15 14.89 14.33
CA ILE A 51 6.44 13.62 14.41
C ILE A 51 4.95 13.97 14.48
N GLU A 52 4.20 13.55 13.47
CA GLU A 52 2.75 13.66 13.46
C GLU A 52 2.11 12.33 13.79
N LEU A 53 0.94 12.40 14.44
CA LEU A 53 0.08 11.25 14.72
C LEU A 53 -1.07 11.20 13.70
N LEU A 54 -1.39 10.02 13.23
CA LEU A 54 -2.58 9.76 12.41
C LEU A 54 -3.24 8.47 12.87
N ARG A 55 -4.54 8.53 13.14
CA ARG A 55 -5.34 7.34 13.36
C ARG A 55 -5.84 6.80 12.02
N LEU A 56 -5.47 5.58 11.72
CA LEU A 56 -5.98 4.82 10.58
C LEU A 56 -7.12 3.93 11.03
N ASN A 57 -8.34 4.25 10.58
CA ASN A 57 -9.53 3.45 10.83
C ASN A 57 -9.49 2.19 9.96
N ILE A 58 -9.69 1.04 10.61
CA ILE A 58 -9.72 -0.28 10.00
C ILE A 58 -11.16 -0.73 9.92
N ASN A 59 -11.61 -1.05 8.71
CA ASN A 59 -12.94 -1.59 8.47
C ASN A 59 -12.86 -2.87 7.66
N ARG A 60 -14.00 -3.48 7.36
CA ARG A 60 -14.10 -4.74 6.58
C ARG A 60 -13.44 -4.69 5.20
N ASN A 61 -13.29 -3.48 4.63
CA ASN A 61 -12.66 -3.28 3.34
C ASN A 61 -11.18 -2.96 3.49
N THR A 62 -10.58 -2.88 4.66
CA THR A 62 -9.14 -2.66 4.82
C THR A 62 -8.39 -3.97 4.58
N VAL A 63 -7.41 -3.97 3.69
CA VAL A 63 -6.51 -5.12 3.48
C VAL A 63 -5.36 -5.01 4.46
N ILE A 64 -5.02 -6.10 5.15
CA ILE A 64 -3.86 -6.19 6.02
C ILE A 64 -2.99 -7.34 5.53
N LEU A 65 -1.75 -7.04 5.16
CA LEU A 65 -0.76 -8.02 4.73
C LEU A 65 0.38 -8.08 5.75
N ASP A 66 0.87 -9.28 6.02
CA ASP A 66 2.11 -9.47 6.77
C ASP A 66 3.34 -9.13 5.91
N SER A 67 4.53 -9.27 6.51
CA SER A 67 5.79 -8.95 5.81
C SER A 67 6.09 -9.84 4.63
N ASP A 68 5.45 -11.00 4.51
CA ASP A 68 5.64 -11.95 3.42
C ASP A 68 4.54 -11.81 2.35
N GLY A 69 3.61 -10.87 2.54
CA GLY A 69 2.52 -10.59 1.62
C GLY A 69 1.28 -11.45 1.85
N SER A 70 1.24 -12.21 2.94
CA SER A 70 0.09 -13.05 3.27
C SER A 70 -1.00 -12.21 3.95
N PRO A 71 -2.29 -12.41 3.59
CA PRO A 71 -3.40 -11.76 4.29
C PRO A 71 -3.42 -12.13 5.77
N THR A 72 -3.61 -11.12 6.62
CA THR A 72 -3.70 -11.27 8.07
C THR A 72 -4.75 -10.32 8.66
N ASP A 73 -4.82 -10.25 9.98
CA ASP A 73 -5.79 -9.41 10.68
C ASP A 73 -5.12 -8.42 11.65
N MET A 74 -5.94 -7.59 12.27
CA MET A 74 -5.53 -6.53 13.19
C MET A 74 -4.74 -7.04 14.40
N ASN A 75 -4.93 -8.29 14.81
CA ASN A 75 -4.21 -8.88 15.94
C ASN A 75 -2.73 -9.12 15.62
N ALA A 76 -2.34 -9.13 14.34
CA ALA A 76 -0.94 -9.20 13.95
C ALA A 76 -0.20 -7.85 14.07
N ILE A 77 -0.92 -6.74 14.27
CA ILE A 77 -0.35 -5.40 14.38
C ILE A 77 -0.14 -5.06 15.85
N HIS A 78 1.11 -4.77 16.22
CA HIS A 78 1.49 -4.45 17.59
C HIS A 78 2.25 -3.14 17.69
N LYS A 79 2.12 -2.48 18.85
CA LYS A 79 2.91 -1.30 19.19
C LYS A 79 4.41 -1.56 18.99
N GLY A 80 5.09 -0.59 18.39
CA GLY A 80 6.52 -0.66 18.11
C GLY A 80 6.87 -1.29 16.75
N MET A 81 5.90 -1.90 16.05
CA MET A 81 6.09 -2.34 14.67
C MET A 81 6.12 -1.16 13.70
N TYR A 82 6.69 -1.39 12.52
CA TYR A 82 6.60 -0.46 11.40
C TYR A 82 5.63 -1.00 10.35
N VAL A 83 4.88 -0.10 9.73
CA VAL A 83 3.94 -0.43 8.64
C VAL A 83 4.10 0.53 7.47
N ASP A 84 3.86 0.03 6.26
CA ASP A 84 3.49 0.88 5.12
C ASP A 84 1.97 0.90 5.03
N ALA A 85 1.36 2.04 4.69
CA ALA A 85 -0.09 2.13 4.57
C ALA A 85 -0.52 2.98 3.37
N ILE A 86 -1.62 2.54 2.75
CA ILE A 86 -2.37 3.29 1.74
C ILE A 86 -3.70 3.67 2.38
N TYR A 87 -4.07 4.95 2.32
CA TYR A 87 -5.23 5.46 3.04
C TYR A 87 -5.91 6.63 2.31
N SER A 88 -7.12 6.97 2.75
CA SER A 88 -7.89 8.07 2.15
C SER A 88 -7.24 9.44 2.42
N PRO A 89 -7.22 10.36 1.45
CA PRO A 89 -6.79 11.74 1.69
C PRO A 89 -7.77 12.52 2.58
N VAL A 90 -9.01 12.03 2.73
CA VAL A 90 -10.02 12.69 3.56
C VAL A 90 -9.72 12.40 5.02
N LYS A 91 -9.35 13.45 5.76
CA LYS A 91 -9.06 13.40 7.19
C LYS A 91 -10.15 14.09 8.01
N THR A 92 -10.41 13.59 9.22
CA THR A 92 -11.23 14.28 10.22
C THR A 92 -10.51 15.50 10.79
N ARG A 93 -11.27 16.43 11.38
CA ARG A 93 -10.73 17.59 12.12
C ARG A 93 -10.51 17.30 13.61
N SER A 94 -10.21 16.04 13.97
CA SER A 94 -9.92 15.63 15.34
C SER A 94 -8.43 15.76 15.65
N ASP A 95 -8.07 15.61 16.92
CA ASP A 95 -6.71 15.49 17.40
C ASP A 95 -6.54 14.15 18.15
N PRO A 96 -5.80 13.16 17.61
CA PRO A 96 -5.13 13.19 16.32
C PRO A 96 -6.13 13.13 15.14
N PRO A 97 -5.74 13.58 13.93
CA PRO A 97 -6.53 13.38 12.71
C PRO A 97 -6.79 11.89 12.46
N GLN A 98 -7.90 11.58 11.79
CA GLN A 98 -8.27 10.21 11.45
C GLN A 98 -8.56 10.07 9.96
N SER A 99 -8.23 8.93 9.37
CA SER A 99 -8.55 8.57 7.98
C SER A 99 -8.80 7.07 7.86
N ASN A 100 -9.53 6.64 6.83
CA ASN A 100 -9.76 5.23 6.54
C ASN A 100 -8.56 4.60 5.83
N ALA A 101 -8.09 3.46 6.32
CA ALA A 101 -7.06 2.67 5.66
C ALA A 101 -7.63 1.79 4.55
N PHE A 102 -6.94 1.78 3.42
CA PHE A 102 -7.18 0.87 2.29
C PHE A 102 -6.26 -0.35 2.39
N LEU A 103 -5.01 -0.13 2.77
CA LEU A 103 -4.02 -1.18 2.98
C LEU A 103 -3.16 -0.85 4.21
N ILE A 104 -2.85 -1.87 5.00
CA ILE A 104 -1.72 -1.88 5.93
C ILE A 104 -0.81 -3.05 5.58
N LEU A 105 0.47 -2.78 5.38
CA LEU A 105 1.52 -3.76 5.15
C LEU A 105 2.48 -3.76 6.34
N ILE A 106 2.54 -4.87 7.07
CA ILE A 106 3.42 -5.03 8.24
C ILE A 106 4.86 -5.23 7.77
N LYS A 107 5.81 -4.53 8.39
CA LYS A 107 7.24 -4.67 8.06
C LYS A 107 7.98 -5.50 9.11
N LYS A 108 8.90 -6.35 8.64
CA LYS A 108 9.87 -7.07 9.46
C LYS A 108 11.27 -6.47 9.24
N ASP A 109 11.93 -6.03 10.31
CA ASP A 109 13.34 -5.65 10.37
C ASP A 109 13.86 -4.71 9.25
N HIS A 110 13.02 -3.79 8.74
CA HIS A 110 13.27 -2.86 7.62
C HIS A 110 13.63 -3.51 6.25
N LEU A 111 13.98 -4.79 6.21
CA LEU A 111 14.21 -5.58 5.01
C LEU A 111 12.88 -6.16 4.54
N SER A 112 12.28 -5.51 3.55
CA SER A 112 11.01 -5.97 2.98
C SER A 112 11.27 -6.97 1.85
N SER A 113 10.74 -8.18 1.98
CA SER A 113 10.65 -9.16 0.88
C SER A 113 9.63 -8.72 -0.18
N LEU A 114 8.82 -7.71 0.15
CA LEU A 114 7.91 -7.03 -0.74
C LEU A 114 8.45 -5.67 -1.18
N THR A 115 8.03 -5.26 -2.37
CA THR A 115 8.27 -3.94 -2.94
C THR A 115 7.02 -3.47 -3.68
N TYR A 116 7.09 -2.31 -4.32
CA TYR A 116 6.05 -1.85 -5.22
C TYR A 116 6.61 -1.38 -6.56
N THR A 117 5.80 -1.56 -7.60
CA THR A 117 5.98 -0.92 -8.91
C THR A 117 4.89 0.13 -9.06
N MET A 118 5.26 1.36 -9.44
CA MET A 118 4.30 2.41 -9.79
C MET A 118 4.58 2.90 -11.20
N ASP A 119 3.72 2.52 -12.14
CA ASP A 119 3.84 2.89 -13.56
C ASP A 119 2.48 2.75 -14.27
N GLN A 120 2.46 2.98 -15.58
CA GLN A 120 1.29 2.84 -16.44
C GLN A 120 0.99 1.37 -16.74
N ILE A 121 -0.29 1.01 -16.75
CA ILE A 121 -0.77 -0.26 -17.29
C ILE A 121 -0.61 -0.18 -18.81
N ALA A 122 0.32 -0.95 -19.36
CA ALA A 122 0.55 -1.07 -20.79
C ALA A 122 -0.51 -1.97 -21.45
N GLN A 123 -0.88 -3.07 -20.79
CA GLN A 123 -1.87 -4.02 -21.29
C GLN A 123 -2.62 -4.69 -20.14
N VAL A 124 -3.89 -4.99 -20.39
CA VAL A 124 -4.75 -5.81 -19.54
C VAL A 124 -5.16 -7.03 -20.35
N ASP A 125 -4.91 -8.23 -19.83
CA ASP A 125 -5.33 -9.48 -20.43
C ASP A 125 -6.22 -10.21 -19.43
N ILE A 126 -7.52 -10.04 -19.64
CA ILE A 126 -8.57 -10.60 -18.78
C ILE A 126 -8.66 -12.12 -18.95
N GLU A 127 -8.38 -12.65 -20.14
CA GLU A 127 -8.50 -14.09 -20.42
C GLU A 127 -7.46 -14.89 -19.64
N ASN A 128 -6.25 -14.33 -19.50
CA ASN A 128 -5.13 -14.95 -18.79
C ASN A 128 -4.88 -14.38 -17.39
N ASN A 129 -5.75 -13.48 -16.92
CA ASN A 129 -5.63 -12.74 -15.67
C ASN A 129 -4.24 -12.13 -15.43
N TYR A 130 -3.72 -11.36 -16.39
CA TYR A 130 -2.49 -10.59 -16.16
C TYR A 130 -2.61 -9.11 -16.50
N LEU A 131 -1.81 -8.32 -15.77
CA LEU A 131 -1.53 -6.92 -16.05
C LEU A 131 -0.07 -6.78 -16.45
N CYS A 132 0.18 -6.05 -17.53
CA CYS A 132 1.51 -5.63 -17.93
C CYS A 132 1.66 -4.16 -17.50
N VAL A 133 2.53 -3.89 -16.53
CA VAL A 133 2.74 -2.55 -15.97
C VAL A 133 4.17 -2.10 -16.28
N GLY A 134 4.30 -0.96 -16.96
CA GLY A 134 5.55 -0.45 -17.51
C GLY A 134 5.31 0.34 -18.80
N ASN A 135 6.29 0.33 -19.70
CA ASN A 135 6.23 1.10 -20.93
C ASN A 135 5.21 0.54 -21.95
N PRO A 136 4.14 1.28 -22.32
CA PRO A 136 3.15 0.81 -23.30
C PRO A 136 3.69 0.67 -24.73
N GLN A 137 4.79 1.35 -25.06
CA GLN A 137 5.42 1.28 -26.39
C GLN A 137 6.36 0.07 -26.52
N ASP A 138 6.74 -0.55 -25.40
CA ASP A 138 7.68 -1.67 -25.36
C ASP A 138 7.21 -2.67 -24.28
N ILE A 139 6.21 -3.49 -24.64
CA ILE A 139 5.61 -4.52 -23.77
C ILE A 139 6.66 -5.50 -23.22
N LYS A 140 7.80 -5.68 -23.90
CA LYS A 140 8.89 -6.53 -23.39
C LYS A 140 9.60 -5.94 -22.17
N LYS A 141 9.40 -4.65 -21.89
CA LYS A 141 9.95 -3.94 -20.73
C LYS A 141 8.91 -3.67 -19.64
N CYS A 142 7.72 -4.26 -19.74
CA CYS A 142 6.79 -4.25 -18.63
C CYS A 142 7.06 -5.42 -17.69
N ILE A 143 6.64 -5.27 -16.45
CA ILE A 143 6.53 -6.39 -15.51
C ILE A 143 5.15 -7.01 -15.73
N LYS A 144 5.13 -8.33 -15.89
CA LYS A 144 3.89 -9.10 -15.97
C LYS A 144 3.44 -9.49 -14.56
N PHE A 145 2.27 -8.99 -14.18
CA PHE A 145 1.64 -9.28 -12.91
C PHE A 145 0.49 -10.25 -13.12
N THR A 146 0.63 -11.48 -12.62
CA THR A 146 -0.48 -12.41 -12.51
C THR A 146 -1.44 -11.91 -11.44
N VAL A 147 -2.72 -11.85 -11.79
CA VAL A 147 -3.83 -11.50 -10.92
C VAL A 147 -4.61 -12.78 -10.62
N ASN A 148 -4.82 -13.09 -9.36
CA ASN A 148 -5.55 -14.29 -8.95
C ASN A 148 -6.52 -13.97 -7.80
N GLU A 149 -7.15 -15.00 -7.25
CA GLU A 149 -8.10 -14.90 -6.14
C GLU A 149 -7.51 -14.32 -4.84
N THR A 150 -6.18 -14.26 -4.72
CA THR A 150 -5.48 -13.66 -3.57
C THR A 150 -5.02 -12.23 -3.84
N THR A 151 -5.17 -11.73 -5.08
CA THR A 151 -4.84 -10.35 -5.44
C THR A 151 -5.97 -9.41 -5.02
N PHE A 152 -5.65 -8.42 -4.19
CA PHE A 152 -6.59 -7.35 -3.86
C PHE A 152 -6.49 -6.21 -4.86
N ILE A 153 -7.60 -5.75 -5.41
CA ILE A 153 -7.61 -4.66 -6.40
C ILE A 153 -8.50 -3.52 -5.90
N ARG A 154 -8.01 -2.28 -6.04
CA ARG A 154 -8.76 -1.08 -5.72
C ARG A 154 -8.83 -0.09 -6.85
N ASP A 155 -9.97 0.58 -6.96
CA ASP A 155 -10.16 1.73 -7.82
C ASP A 155 -9.42 2.97 -7.29
N GLN A 156 -9.43 4.05 -8.06
CA GLN A 156 -8.77 5.32 -7.72
C GLN A 156 -9.24 5.92 -6.37
N ALA A 157 -10.46 5.62 -5.94
CA ALA A 157 -11.02 6.12 -4.69
C ALA A 157 -10.74 5.19 -3.49
N GLY A 158 -10.07 4.06 -3.71
CA GLY A 158 -9.78 3.06 -2.67
C GLY A 158 -10.95 2.11 -2.40
N ASN A 159 -11.94 2.03 -3.30
CA ASN A 159 -12.97 1.00 -3.19
C ASN A 159 -12.46 -0.32 -3.79
N PRO A 160 -12.83 -1.47 -3.20
CA PRO A 160 -12.58 -2.77 -3.83
C PRO A 160 -13.16 -2.81 -5.25
N THR A 161 -12.39 -3.34 -6.18
CA THR A 161 -12.78 -3.50 -7.59
C THR A 161 -12.20 -4.79 -8.16
N ASP A 162 -12.30 -4.96 -9.47
CA ASP A 162 -11.85 -6.13 -10.20
C ASP A 162 -10.97 -5.74 -11.40
N ILE A 163 -10.16 -6.68 -11.89
CA ILE A 163 -9.28 -6.50 -13.05
C ILE A 163 -10.03 -6.03 -14.30
N HIS A 164 -11.30 -6.40 -14.49
CA HIS A 164 -12.14 -5.96 -15.61
C HIS A 164 -12.31 -4.43 -15.70
N TYR A 165 -12.09 -3.71 -14.59
CA TYR A 165 -12.15 -2.25 -14.54
C TYR A 165 -10.79 -1.59 -14.76
N SER A 166 -9.71 -2.36 -14.79
CA SER A 166 -8.37 -1.88 -15.15
C SER A 166 -8.33 -1.54 -16.64
N LYS A 167 -7.61 -0.46 -16.99
CA LYS A 167 -7.51 -0.01 -18.38
C LYS A 167 -6.07 0.29 -18.75
N ALA A 168 -5.69 -0.07 -19.98
CA ALA A 168 -4.44 0.38 -20.55
C ALA A 168 -4.38 1.91 -20.57
N GLY A 169 -3.21 2.46 -20.25
CA GLY A 169 -2.99 3.89 -20.12
C GLY A 169 -3.25 4.46 -18.71
N GLN A 170 -3.88 3.71 -17.81
CA GLN A 170 -4.06 4.14 -16.41
C GLN A 170 -2.80 3.84 -15.59
N ASN A 171 -2.50 4.66 -14.58
CA ASN A 171 -1.41 4.37 -13.65
C ASN A 171 -1.87 3.37 -12.58
N ALA A 172 -0.96 2.50 -12.16
CA ALA A 172 -1.19 1.58 -11.06
C ALA A 172 0.01 1.53 -10.13
N ARG A 173 -0.25 1.41 -8.83
CA ARG A 173 0.72 0.96 -7.85
C ARG A 173 0.44 -0.51 -7.55
N VAL A 174 1.39 -1.37 -7.86
CA VAL A 174 1.31 -2.82 -7.63
C VAL A 174 2.30 -3.21 -6.54
N ILE A 175 1.84 -3.85 -5.48
CA ILE A 175 2.68 -4.43 -4.44
C ILE A 175 2.90 -5.90 -4.78
N HIS A 176 4.15 -6.32 -4.73
CA HIS A 176 4.58 -7.66 -5.14
C HIS A 176 5.88 -8.06 -4.42
N ALA A 177 6.21 -9.35 -4.48
CA ALA A 177 7.50 -9.84 -4.03
C ALA A 177 8.66 -9.23 -4.84
N VAL A 178 9.82 -9.03 -4.22
CA VAL A 178 11.03 -8.56 -4.92
C VAL A 178 11.34 -9.48 -6.11
N LEU A 179 11.54 -8.87 -7.28
CA LEU A 179 11.79 -9.57 -8.53
C LEU A 179 13.27 -9.94 -8.67
N ASP A 180 13.52 -11.11 -9.25
CA ASP A 180 14.82 -11.44 -9.83
C ASP A 180 14.97 -10.69 -11.16
N LYS A 181 15.93 -9.75 -11.20
CA LYS A 181 16.14 -8.86 -12.35
C LYS A 181 16.73 -9.57 -13.57
N ASP A 182 17.24 -10.79 -13.40
CA ASP A 182 17.79 -11.59 -14.49
C ASP A 182 16.72 -12.44 -15.20
N SER A 183 15.47 -12.42 -14.72
CA SER A 183 14.34 -13.11 -15.38
C SER A 183 13.86 -12.36 -16.63
N ASP A 184 13.67 -13.08 -17.74
CA ASP A 184 13.06 -12.58 -18.98
C ASP A 184 11.96 -13.55 -19.47
N PRO A 185 10.67 -13.16 -19.40
CA PRO A 185 10.16 -11.85 -18.96
C PRO A 185 10.23 -11.67 -17.43
N LEU A 186 10.24 -10.42 -16.97
CA LEU A 186 10.00 -10.11 -15.55
C LEU A 186 8.54 -10.39 -15.22
N GLU A 187 8.29 -11.38 -14.37
CA GLU A 187 6.95 -11.79 -13.98
C GLU A 187 6.83 -12.17 -12.51
N THR A 188 5.68 -11.88 -11.92
CA THR A 188 5.35 -12.24 -10.52
C THR A 188 3.84 -12.16 -10.28
N VAL A 189 3.41 -12.54 -9.08
CA VAL A 189 2.02 -12.38 -8.63
C VAL A 189 1.84 -10.98 -8.03
N ALA A 190 0.76 -10.30 -8.40
CA ALA A 190 0.34 -9.08 -7.70
C ALA A 190 -0.35 -9.44 -6.38
N LEU A 191 0.14 -8.88 -5.27
CA LEU A 191 -0.48 -9.04 -3.96
C LEU A 191 -1.59 -7.99 -3.77
N TYR A 192 -1.32 -6.76 -4.19
CA TYR A 192 -2.25 -5.65 -4.09
C TYR A 192 -2.06 -4.68 -5.25
N ILE A 193 -3.15 -4.26 -5.87
CA ILE A 193 -3.17 -3.31 -6.99
C ILE A 193 -4.02 -2.11 -6.58
N GLN A 194 -3.45 -0.92 -6.69
CA GLN A 194 -4.14 0.35 -6.54
C GLN A 194 -4.13 1.07 -7.88
N LEU A 195 -5.30 1.25 -8.47
CA LEU A 195 -5.47 2.11 -9.63
C LEU A 195 -5.33 3.58 -9.20
N ILE A 196 -4.66 4.40 -10.01
CA ILE A 196 -4.32 5.81 -9.72
C ILE A 196 -4.90 6.73 -10.79
#